data_AF-A0A7C4E597-F1
#
_entry.id   AF-A0A7C4E597-F1
#
_cell.length_a   1.000
_cell.length_b   1.000
_cell.length_c   1.000
_cell.angle_alpha   90.00
_cell.angle_beta   90.00
_cell.angle_gamma   90.00
#
_symmetry.space_group_name_H-M   'P 1'
#
loop_
_entity.id
_entity.type
_entity.pdbx_description
1 polymer ?
#
loop_
_entity_poly.entity_id
_entity_poly.type
_entity_poly.pdbx_seq_one_letter_code
_entity_poly.pdbx_strand_id
1 'polypeptide(L)'
;MNLSYKDVLAFGLPYLVGVGAAYTLGYWGSFGINVLEFIGLSELGKMAVYPLLATLALGVLAMLGTQLLAARVLPPGGGANTPIGRAGVKHWRILVALLVLCIIAAATYAPEPGKWFLVAVLVGPLSVPLQHASQIREVLPNPPLRSLVLLLVVSLPAFSFAQGRLKAHLVKLGKGELAVDHRRSALPPPTDPEGQLAYVGFVGGTYVLRETRTGVLLLVKAKDNAPLYLQPVAR
;
A
#
# COMPACT_ATOMS: atom_id res chain seq x y z
N MET A 1 3.65 -12.47 -28.67
CA MET A 1 3.00 -13.56 -27.91
C MET A 1 1.63 -13.04 -27.47
N ASN A 2 0.55 -13.67 -27.93
CA ASN A 2 -0.79 -13.31 -27.44
C ASN A 2 -0.93 -13.93 -26.05
N LEU A 3 -0.87 -13.10 -24.99
CA LEU A 3 -1.16 -13.57 -23.64
C LEU A 3 -2.59 -14.10 -23.61
N SER A 4 -2.76 -15.35 -23.22
CA SER A 4 -4.09 -15.91 -22.99
C SER A 4 -4.71 -15.22 -21.79
N TYR A 5 -6.04 -15.11 -21.75
CA TYR A 5 -6.75 -14.65 -20.55
C TYR A 5 -6.37 -15.48 -19.31
N LYS A 6 -6.04 -16.77 -19.52
CA LYS A 6 -5.57 -17.67 -18.46
C LYS A 6 -4.25 -17.20 -17.86
N ASP A 7 -3.33 -16.72 -18.69
CA ASP A 7 -2.02 -16.22 -18.23
C ASP A 7 -2.19 -14.93 -17.44
N VAL A 8 -3.04 -14.02 -17.94
CA VAL A 8 -3.36 -12.77 -17.24
C VAL A 8 -3.97 -13.05 -15.87
N LEU A 9 -4.89 -14.02 -15.77
CA LEU A 9 -5.46 -14.41 -14.48
C LEU A 9 -4.43 -15.10 -13.57
N ALA A 10 -3.59 -15.97 -14.13
CA ALA A 10 -2.58 -16.72 -13.39
C ALA A 10 -1.53 -15.82 -12.73
N PHE A 11 -1.12 -14.73 -13.39
CA PHE A 11 -0.17 -13.76 -12.81
C PHE A 11 -0.86 -12.60 -12.10
N GLY A 12 -2.01 -12.15 -12.63
CA GLY A 12 -2.76 -11.03 -12.09
C GLY A 12 -3.30 -11.34 -10.70
N LEU A 13 -3.99 -12.47 -10.51
CA LEU A 13 -4.63 -12.77 -9.22
C LEU A 13 -3.64 -12.84 -8.05
N PRO A 14 -2.53 -13.60 -8.11
CA PRO A 14 -1.54 -13.62 -7.02
C PRO A 14 -0.93 -12.26 -6.77
N TYR A 15 -0.70 -11.46 -7.81
CA TYR A 15 -0.19 -10.10 -7.68
C TYR A 15 -1.18 -9.19 -6.92
N LEU A 16 -2.47 -9.22 -7.27
CA LEU A 16 -3.49 -8.43 -6.56
C LEU A 16 -3.64 -8.88 -5.10
N VAL A 17 -3.54 -10.18 -4.83
CA VAL A 17 -3.49 -10.71 -3.46
C VAL A 17 -2.26 -10.18 -2.71
N GLY A 18 -1.09 -10.15 -3.35
CA GLY A 18 0.13 -9.59 -2.78
C GLY A 18 0.01 -8.10 -2.45
N VAL A 19 -0.65 -7.32 -3.31
CA VAL A 19 -0.94 -5.89 -3.08
C VAL A 19 -1.90 -5.72 -1.89
N GLY A 20 -2.93 -6.56 -1.78
CA GLY A 20 -3.84 -6.58 -0.63
C GLY A 20 -3.13 -6.97 0.67
N ALA A 21 -2.27 -7.98 0.62
CA ALA A 21 -1.44 -8.40 1.74
C ALA A 21 -0.51 -7.26 2.18
N ALA A 22 0.10 -6.52 1.25
CA ALA A 22 0.93 -5.36 1.58
C ALA A 22 0.15 -4.26 2.33
N TYR A 23 -1.07 -3.92 1.89
CA TYR A 23 -1.95 -3.00 2.65
C TYR A 23 -2.23 -3.52 4.05
N THR A 24 -2.61 -4.79 4.14
CA THR A 24 -3.05 -5.44 5.37
C THR A 24 -1.88 -5.53 6.37
N LEU A 25 -0.68 -5.86 5.91
CA LEU A 25 0.56 -5.82 6.69
C LEU A 25 0.91 -4.40 7.15
N GLY A 26 0.77 -3.39 6.30
CA GLY A 26 0.99 -2.00 6.68
C GLY A 26 0.01 -1.55 7.77
N TYR A 27 -1.26 -1.88 7.62
CA TYR A 27 -2.31 -1.52 8.57
C TYR A 27 -2.12 -2.22 9.91
N TRP A 28 -2.17 -3.56 9.93
CA TRP A 28 -2.15 -4.36 11.16
C TRP A 28 -0.78 -4.42 11.82
N GLY A 29 0.31 -4.38 11.04
CA GLY A 29 1.67 -4.29 11.57
C GLY A 29 1.90 -3.00 12.37
N SER A 30 1.09 -1.95 12.16
CA SER A 30 1.11 -0.76 13.02
C SER A 30 0.61 -1.04 14.44
N PHE A 31 -0.24 -2.04 14.61
CA PHE A 31 -0.79 -2.44 15.91
C PHE A 31 -0.06 -3.64 16.50
N GLY A 32 1.00 -4.13 15.84
CA GLY A 32 1.73 -5.33 16.29
C GLY A 32 0.92 -6.63 16.15
N ILE A 33 -0.13 -6.63 15.33
CA ILE A 33 -0.98 -7.80 15.11
C ILE A 33 -0.53 -8.50 13.82
N ASN A 34 -0.19 -9.79 13.92
CA ASN A 34 0.05 -10.62 12.75
C ASN A 34 -1.27 -11.12 12.15
N VAL A 35 -1.89 -10.26 11.35
CA VAL A 35 -3.19 -10.52 10.71
C VAL A 35 -3.23 -11.80 9.85
N LEU A 36 -2.10 -12.24 9.31
CA LEU A 36 -2.02 -13.43 8.45
C LEU A 36 -2.34 -14.72 9.20
N GLU A 37 -2.28 -14.72 10.54
CA GLU A 37 -2.69 -15.85 11.38
C GLU A 37 -4.22 -15.97 11.51
N PHE A 38 -4.95 -14.88 11.24
CA PHE A 38 -6.38 -14.76 11.54
C PHE A 38 -7.27 -14.65 10.31
N ILE A 39 -6.71 -14.36 9.13
CA ILE A 39 -7.48 -14.17 7.89
C ILE A 39 -7.26 -15.31 6.91
N GLY A 40 -8.36 -15.75 6.29
CA GLY A 40 -8.30 -16.61 5.12
C GLY A 40 -7.86 -15.84 3.87
N LEU A 41 -7.32 -16.54 2.88
CA LEU A 41 -6.96 -15.98 1.56
C LEU A 41 -8.15 -15.27 0.87
N SER A 42 -9.38 -15.72 1.12
CA SER A 42 -10.60 -15.12 0.57
C SER A 42 -10.92 -13.74 1.14
N GLU A 43 -10.58 -13.49 2.41
CA GLU A 43 -10.79 -12.19 3.06
C GLU A 43 -9.75 -11.16 2.61
N LEU A 44 -8.50 -11.60 2.41
CA LEU A 44 -7.44 -10.78 1.80
C LEU A 44 -7.88 -10.20 0.46
N GLY A 45 -8.50 -11.03 -0.40
CA GLY A 45 -9.03 -10.59 -1.69
C GLY A 45 -10.04 -9.46 -1.55
N LYS A 46 -10.98 -9.55 -0.59
CA LYS A 46 -12.01 -8.52 -0.35
C LYS A 46 -11.41 -7.20 0.15
N MET A 47 -10.46 -7.28 1.09
CA MET A 47 -9.80 -6.08 1.62
C MET A 47 -8.87 -5.41 0.59
N ALA A 48 -8.35 -6.18 -0.37
CA ALA A 48 -7.50 -5.68 -1.44
C ALA A 48 -8.25 -4.81 -2.46
N VAL A 49 -9.55 -5.05 -2.69
CA VAL A 49 -10.29 -4.43 -3.79
C VAL A 49 -10.25 -2.90 -3.73
N TYR A 50 -10.56 -2.31 -2.59
CA TYR A 50 -10.64 -0.85 -2.46
C TYR A 50 -9.29 -0.13 -2.66
N PRO A 51 -8.21 -0.50 -1.94
CA PRO A 51 -6.88 0.09 -2.18
C PRO A 51 -6.44 -0.06 -3.63
N LEU A 52 -6.74 -1.21 -4.24
CA LEU A 52 -6.37 -1.56 -5.61
C LEU A 52 -7.12 -0.73 -6.64
N LEU A 53 -8.43 -0.53 -6.48
CA LEU A 53 -9.20 0.38 -7.34
C LEU A 53 -8.71 1.82 -7.22
N ALA A 54 -8.46 2.30 -6.00
CA ALA A 54 -7.97 3.66 -5.76
C ALA A 54 -6.60 3.88 -6.40
N THR A 55 -5.69 2.92 -6.28
CA THR A 55 -4.35 3.02 -6.87
C THR A 55 -4.34 2.79 -8.38
N LEU A 56 -5.20 1.93 -8.93
CA LEU A 56 -5.41 1.84 -10.38
C LEU A 56 -5.91 3.16 -10.95
N ALA A 57 -6.89 3.79 -10.31
CA ALA A 57 -7.40 5.09 -10.71
C ALA A 57 -6.29 6.16 -10.69
N LEU A 58 -5.52 6.23 -9.60
CA LEU A 58 -4.36 7.13 -9.51
C LEU A 58 -3.28 6.81 -10.56
N GLY A 59 -3.03 5.53 -10.86
CA GLY A 59 -2.08 5.10 -11.89
C GLY A 59 -2.51 5.51 -13.30
N VAL A 60 -3.80 5.37 -13.62
CA VAL A 60 -4.38 5.85 -14.89
C VAL A 60 -4.27 7.38 -14.98
N LEU A 61 -4.62 8.10 -13.91
CA LEU A 61 -4.49 9.56 -13.86
C LEU A 61 -3.03 10.01 -14.01
N ALA A 62 -2.09 9.31 -13.36
CA ALA A 62 -0.66 9.59 -13.48
C ALA A 62 -0.16 9.33 -14.91
N MET A 63 -0.64 8.27 -15.58
CA MET A 63 -0.34 7.98 -16.98
C MET A 63 -0.87 9.07 -17.90
N LEU A 64 -2.14 9.45 -17.74
CA LEU A 64 -2.74 10.53 -18.52
C LEU A 64 -1.99 11.84 -18.28
N GLY A 65 -1.66 12.16 -17.03
CA GLY A 65 -0.85 13.33 -16.68
C GLY A 65 0.52 13.32 -17.35
N THR A 66 1.24 12.19 -17.32
CA THR A 66 2.54 12.08 -17.99
C THR A 66 2.42 12.16 -19.51
N GLN A 67 1.41 11.57 -20.13
CA GLN A 67 1.21 11.69 -21.58
C GLN A 67 0.83 13.11 -21.99
N LEU A 68 -0.04 13.78 -21.23
CA LEU A 68 -0.48 15.13 -21.54
C LEU A 68 0.62 16.18 -21.31
N LEU A 69 1.40 16.03 -20.23
CA LEU A 69 2.40 17.01 -19.82
C LEU A 69 3.81 16.72 -20.37
N ALA A 70 4.25 15.46 -20.36
CA ALA A 70 5.65 15.10 -20.62
C ALA A 70 5.92 14.63 -22.06
N ALA A 71 4.93 14.09 -22.77
CA ALA A 71 5.13 13.57 -24.12
C ALA A 71 5.59 14.63 -25.13
N ARG A 72 5.32 15.92 -24.85
CA ARG A 72 5.77 17.05 -25.69
C ARG A 72 7.22 17.45 -25.43
N VAL A 73 7.76 17.19 -24.24
CA VAL A 73 9.08 17.70 -23.81
C VAL A 73 10.17 16.64 -23.95
N LEU A 74 9.84 15.36 -23.75
CA LEU A 74 10.82 14.26 -23.76
C LEU A 74 10.31 13.10 -24.61
N PRO A 75 10.61 13.06 -25.93
CA PRO A 75 10.23 11.95 -26.77
C PRO A 75 10.89 10.64 -26.26
N PRO A 76 10.22 9.48 -26.41
CA PRO A 76 10.77 8.20 -25.97
C PRO A 76 12.18 7.98 -26.55
N GLY A 77 13.16 7.76 -25.68
CA GLY A 77 14.57 7.56 -26.07
C GLY A 77 15.35 8.83 -26.39
N GLY A 78 14.73 10.01 -26.44
CA GLY A 78 15.41 11.28 -26.76
C GLY A 78 16.55 11.66 -25.80
N GLY A 79 16.47 11.20 -24.55
CA GLY A 79 17.53 11.42 -23.55
C GLY A 79 18.76 10.52 -23.71
N ALA A 80 18.71 9.44 -24.50
CA ALA A 80 19.74 8.40 -24.50
C ALA A 80 21.12 8.90 -24.97
N ASN A 81 21.14 9.77 -25.98
CA ASN A 81 22.38 10.31 -26.56
C ASN A 81 22.93 11.53 -25.81
N THR A 82 22.18 12.06 -24.83
CA THR A 82 22.66 13.18 -24.02
C THR A 82 23.83 12.76 -23.12
N PRO A 83 24.69 13.70 -22.68
CA PRO A 83 25.74 13.38 -21.71
C PRO A 83 25.20 12.70 -20.44
N ILE A 84 24.03 13.17 -19.96
CA ILE A 84 23.34 12.61 -18.78
C ILE A 84 22.86 11.19 -19.05
N GLY A 85 22.24 10.94 -20.21
CA GLY A 85 21.78 9.60 -20.60
C GLY A 85 22.92 8.59 -20.70
N ARG A 86 24.03 8.97 -21.35
CA ARG A 86 25.23 8.11 -21.47
C ARG A 86 25.86 7.82 -20.10
N ALA A 87 25.95 8.82 -19.22
CA ALA A 87 26.42 8.62 -17.85
C ALA A 87 25.50 7.69 -17.05
N GLY A 88 24.18 7.85 -17.20
CA GLY A 88 23.18 7.00 -16.56
C GLY A 88 23.31 5.53 -16.97
N VAL A 89 23.49 5.26 -18.27
CA VAL A 89 23.72 3.90 -18.78
C VAL A 89 25.06 3.35 -18.30
N LYS A 90 26.13 4.16 -18.30
CA LYS A 90 27.46 3.72 -17.85
C LYS A 90 27.48 3.34 -16.36
N HIS A 91 26.76 4.09 -15.53
CA HIS A 91 26.81 3.96 -14.06
C HIS A 91 25.52 3.41 -13.45
N TRP A 92 24.67 2.74 -14.23
CA TRP A 92 23.33 2.31 -13.78
C TRP A 92 23.34 1.47 -12.50
N ARG A 93 24.35 0.60 -12.31
CA ARG A 93 24.47 -0.23 -11.10
C ARG A 93 24.72 0.61 -9.84
N ILE A 94 25.55 1.64 -9.95
CA ILE A 94 25.84 2.57 -8.85
C ILE A 94 24.59 3.39 -8.55
N LEU A 95 23.88 3.87 -9.57
CA LEU A 95 22.62 4.59 -9.39
C LEU A 95 21.55 3.74 -8.70
N VAL A 96 21.42 2.47 -9.08
CA VAL A 96 20.52 1.52 -8.41
C VAL A 96 20.97 1.27 -6.97
N ALA A 97 22.26 1.08 -6.71
CA ALA A 97 22.77 0.90 -5.34
C ALA A 97 22.50 2.13 -4.46
N LEU A 98 22.76 3.33 -4.98
CA LEU A 98 22.45 4.59 -4.30
C LEU A 98 20.94 4.74 -4.05
N LEU A 99 20.10 4.38 -5.03
CA LEU A 99 18.64 4.41 -4.85
C LEU A 99 18.19 3.44 -3.75
N VAL A 100 18.74 2.22 -3.71
CA VAL A 100 18.45 1.24 -2.64
C VAL A 100 18.89 1.79 -1.29
N LEU A 101 20.07 2.41 -1.20
CA LEU A 101 20.52 3.08 0.02
C LEU A 101 19.58 4.21 0.45
N CYS A 102 19.08 5.02 -0.50
CA CYS A 102 18.08 6.05 -0.22
C CYS A 102 16.75 5.45 0.27
N ILE A 103 16.29 4.33 -0.30
CA ILE A 103 15.10 3.62 0.15
C ILE A 103 15.28 3.14 1.60
N ILE A 104 16.41 2.52 1.92
CA ILE A 104 16.73 2.06 3.26
C ILE A 104 16.79 3.24 4.23
N ALA A 105 17.52 4.31 3.87
CA ALA A 105 17.62 5.51 4.69
C ALA A 105 16.25 6.16 4.93
N ALA A 106 15.39 6.25 3.92
CA ALA A 106 14.03 6.75 4.07
C ALA A 106 13.18 5.85 5.00
N ALA A 107 13.27 4.53 4.86
CA ALA A 107 12.55 3.59 5.71
C ALA A 107 12.98 3.68 7.19
N THR A 108 14.27 3.90 7.44
CA THR A 108 14.86 3.96 8.78
C THR A 108 14.68 5.32 9.45
N TYR A 109 14.93 6.43 8.74
CA TYR A 109 15.10 7.75 9.36
C TYR A 109 13.95 8.74 9.09
N ALA A 110 13.13 8.55 8.07
CA ALA A 110 12.06 9.51 7.80
C ALA A 110 10.89 9.36 8.81
N PRO A 111 10.15 10.45 9.09
CA PRO A 111 9.07 10.44 10.07
C PRO A 111 7.81 9.71 9.57
N GLU A 112 7.10 9.09 10.51
CA GLU A 112 5.78 8.50 10.28
C GLU A 112 4.68 9.58 10.21
N PRO A 113 3.61 9.40 9.41
CA PRO A 113 3.37 8.28 8.49
C PRO A 113 3.98 8.49 7.09
N GLY A 114 4.47 9.69 6.79
CA GLY A 114 4.89 10.11 5.45
C GLY A 114 6.03 9.29 4.85
N LYS A 115 6.90 8.70 5.69
CA LYS A 115 8.06 7.92 5.24
C LYS A 115 7.71 6.80 4.27
N TRP A 116 6.57 6.12 4.45
CA TRP A 116 6.21 4.99 3.60
C TRP A 116 5.76 5.42 2.21
N PHE A 117 5.17 6.62 2.07
CA PHE A 117 4.91 7.21 0.76
C PHE A 117 6.21 7.62 0.08
N LEU A 118 7.17 8.20 0.82
CA LEU A 118 8.49 8.49 0.29
C LEU A 118 9.18 7.21 -0.22
N VAL A 119 9.14 6.13 0.57
CA VAL A 119 9.63 4.81 0.15
C VAL A 119 8.92 4.32 -1.10
N ALA A 120 7.59 4.41 -1.16
CA ALA A 120 6.82 3.98 -2.33
C ALA A 120 7.18 4.75 -3.62
N VAL A 121 7.43 6.06 -3.50
CA VAL A 121 7.91 6.89 -4.61
C VAL A 121 9.32 6.48 -5.04
N LEU A 122 10.24 6.29 -4.08
CA LEU A 122 11.63 5.89 -4.36
C LEU A 122 11.75 4.47 -4.95
N VAL A 123 10.79 3.59 -4.67
CA VAL A 123 10.72 2.25 -5.25
C VAL A 123 10.36 2.29 -6.74
N GLY A 124 9.57 3.27 -7.18
CA GLY A 124 9.11 3.38 -8.59
C GLY A 124 10.24 3.34 -9.64
N PRO A 125 11.33 4.12 -9.50
CA PRO A 125 12.47 4.09 -10.42
C PRO A 125 13.19 2.73 -10.54
N LEU A 126 13.01 1.81 -9.59
CA LEU A 126 13.54 0.43 -9.72
C LEU A 126 12.89 -0.34 -10.89
N SER A 127 11.77 0.15 -11.43
CA SER A 127 11.18 -0.39 -12.67
C SER A 127 12.04 -0.16 -13.92
N VAL A 128 12.92 0.85 -13.93
CA VAL A 128 13.74 1.22 -15.10
C VAL A 128 14.71 0.10 -15.54
N PRO A 129 15.54 -0.49 -14.65
CA PRO A 129 16.39 -1.62 -15.05
C PRO A 129 15.58 -2.81 -15.55
N LEU A 130 14.39 -3.07 -14.98
CA LEU A 130 13.51 -4.17 -15.40
C LEU A 130 12.99 -3.99 -16.84
N GLN A 131 12.80 -2.74 -17.30
CA GLN A 131 12.38 -2.45 -18.68
C GLN A 131 13.41 -2.88 -19.75
N HIS A 132 14.66 -3.12 -19.34
CA HIS A 132 15.76 -3.50 -20.22
C HIS A 132 16.05 -5.00 -20.25
N ALA A 133 15.44 -5.79 -19.37
CA ALA A 133 15.56 -7.24 -19.36
C ALA A 133 14.98 -7.85 -20.65
N SER A 134 15.71 -8.76 -21.30
CA SER A 134 15.30 -9.35 -22.58
C SER A 134 13.96 -10.09 -22.45
N GLN A 135 13.79 -10.86 -21.37
CA GLN A 135 12.57 -11.60 -21.10
C GLN A 135 11.35 -10.69 -20.99
N ILE A 136 11.50 -9.52 -20.36
CA ILE A 136 10.40 -8.57 -20.23
C ILE A 136 10.09 -7.88 -21.56
N ARG A 137 11.10 -7.63 -22.39
CA ARG A 137 10.91 -7.06 -23.75
C ARG A 137 10.18 -8.02 -24.68
N GLU A 138 10.43 -9.32 -24.55
CA GLU A 138 9.74 -10.36 -25.30
C GLU A 138 8.26 -10.46 -24.93
N VAL A 139 7.94 -10.34 -23.64
CA VAL A 139 6.55 -10.39 -23.13
C VAL A 139 5.80 -9.08 -23.38
N LEU A 140 6.45 -7.93 -23.14
CA LEU A 140 5.87 -6.59 -23.28
C LEU A 140 6.64 -5.78 -24.33
N PRO A 141 6.38 -5.97 -25.63
CA PRO A 141 7.15 -5.32 -26.70
C PRO A 141 6.91 -3.81 -26.78
N ASN A 142 5.68 -3.35 -26.50
CA ASN A 142 5.31 -1.93 -26.53
C ASN A 142 6.01 -1.15 -25.38
N PRO A 143 6.93 -0.21 -25.67
CA PRO A 143 7.72 0.44 -24.61
C PRO A 143 6.89 1.27 -23.63
N PRO A 144 5.95 2.16 -24.05
CA PRO A 144 5.09 2.89 -23.12
C PRO A 144 4.30 1.98 -22.17
N LEU A 145 3.69 0.92 -22.70
CA LEU A 145 2.93 -0.04 -21.90
C LEU A 145 3.84 -0.81 -20.94
N ARG A 146 5.03 -1.24 -21.40
CA ARG A 146 6.02 -1.94 -20.57
C ARG A 146 6.46 -1.08 -19.38
N SER A 147 6.76 0.20 -19.61
CA SER A 147 7.17 1.12 -18.53
C SER A 147 6.05 1.30 -17.51
N LEU A 148 4.80 1.48 -17.96
CA LEU A 148 3.64 1.60 -17.07
C LEU A 148 3.41 0.33 -16.26
N VAL A 149 3.35 -0.82 -16.91
CA VAL A 149 3.10 -2.11 -16.24
C VAL A 149 4.16 -2.38 -15.19
N LEU A 150 5.45 -2.20 -15.52
CA LEU A 150 6.54 -2.41 -14.57
C LEU A 150 6.54 -1.40 -13.43
N LEU A 151 6.21 -0.14 -13.71
CA LEU A 151 6.05 0.87 -12.66
C LEU A 151 4.96 0.43 -11.68
N LEU A 152 3.78 0.06 -12.19
CA LEU A 152 2.67 -0.43 -11.36
C LEU A 152 3.09 -1.68 -10.58
N VAL A 153 3.67 -2.69 -11.24
CA VAL A 153 4.14 -3.93 -10.59
C VAL A 153 5.02 -3.64 -9.39
N VAL A 154 5.97 -2.70 -9.53
CA VAL A 154 6.95 -2.36 -8.50
C VAL A 154 6.39 -1.42 -7.43
N SER A 155 5.66 -0.36 -7.82
CA SER A 155 5.24 0.69 -6.88
C SER A 155 3.92 0.38 -6.16
N LEU A 156 3.01 -0.37 -6.78
CA LEU A 156 1.66 -0.59 -6.23
C LEU A 156 1.67 -1.26 -4.85
N PRO A 157 2.44 -2.33 -4.59
CA PRO A 157 2.50 -2.93 -3.26
C PRO A 157 3.05 -1.96 -2.21
N ALA A 158 4.04 -1.14 -2.56
CA ALA A 158 4.63 -0.15 -1.66
C ALA A 158 3.64 0.98 -1.31
N PHE A 159 2.89 1.50 -2.30
CA PHE A 159 1.82 2.47 -2.06
C PHE A 159 0.68 1.87 -1.22
N SER A 160 0.31 0.62 -1.51
CA SER A 160 -0.69 -0.13 -0.76
C SER A 160 -0.30 -0.24 0.73
N PHE A 161 0.95 -0.62 1.00
CA PHE A 161 1.52 -0.64 2.35
C PHE A 161 1.49 0.74 3.01
N ALA A 162 1.91 1.79 2.29
CA ALA A 162 1.90 3.15 2.79
C ALA A 162 0.49 3.65 3.17
N GLN A 163 -0.53 3.32 2.36
CA GLN A 163 -1.92 3.61 2.70
C GLN A 163 -2.39 2.89 3.96
N GLY A 164 -2.02 1.62 4.12
CA GLY A 164 -2.30 0.86 5.35
C GLY A 164 -1.69 1.54 6.58
N ARG A 165 -0.41 1.95 6.50
CA ARG A 165 0.28 2.69 7.58
C ARG A 165 -0.40 4.03 7.89
N LEU A 166 -0.80 4.78 6.87
CA LEU A 166 -1.50 6.06 7.05
C LEU A 166 -2.83 5.88 7.77
N LYS A 167 -3.66 4.94 7.34
CA LYS A 167 -4.96 4.68 7.98
C LYS A 167 -4.78 4.24 9.44
N ALA A 168 -3.84 3.34 9.70
CA ALA A 168 -3.54 2.93 11.07
C ALA A 168 -3.05 4.09 11.93
N HIS A 169 -2.24 5.00 11.37
CA HIS A 169 -1.81 6.21 12.06
C HIS A 169 -2.99 7.14 12.41
N LEU A 170 -3.94 7.33 11.49
CA LEU A 170 -5.16 8.11 11.77
C LEU A 170 -5.98 7.51 12.92
N VAL A 171 -6.15 6.19 12.94
CA VAL A 171 -6.81 5.47 14.05
C VAL A 171 -6.05 5.67 15.36
N LYS A 172 -4.71 5.61 15.35
CA LYS A 172 -3.89 5.85 16.54
C LYS A 172 -4.03 7.27 17.10
N LEU A 173 -4.25 8.25 16.23
CA LEU A 173 -4.51 9.65 16.61
C LEU A 173 -5.96 9.90 17.06
N GLY A 174 -6.82 8.88 17.12
CA GLY A 174 -8.25 9.05 17.39
C GLY A 174 -9.02 9.69 16.25
N LYS A 175 -8.40 9.90 15.08
CA LYS A 175 -9.02 10.40 13.85
C LYS A 175 -9.53 9.26 12.97
N GLY A 176 -9.84 8.12 13.59
CA GLY A 176 -10.50 7.01 12.90
C GLY A 176 -11.92 7.39 12.49
N GLU A 177 -12.52 6.62 11.58
CA GLU A 177 -13.89 6.89 11.12
C GLU A 177 -14.93 6.57 12.20
N LEU A 178 -14.64 5.60 13.07
CA LEU A 178 -15.59 5.01 14.01
C LEU A 178 -15.00 4.95 15.42
N ALA A 179 -15.76 5.45 16.39
CA ALA A 179 -15.56 5.25 17.81
C ALA A 179 -16.56 4.23 18.36
N VAL A 180 -16.20 3.58 19.45
CA VAL A 180 -17.01 2.53 20.07
C VAL A 180 -17.74 3.09 21.28
N ASP A 181 -19.06 2.93 21.31
CA ASP A 181 -19.86 3.18 22.50
C ASP A 181 -19.76 1.96 23.42
N HIS A 182 -18.80 2.01 24.34
CA HIS A 182 -18.53 0.90 25.27
C HIS A 182 -19.73 0.58 26.18
N ARG A 183 -20.52 1.60 26.55
CA ARG A 183 -21.69 1.43 27.43
C ARG A 183 -22.79 0.66 26.72
N ARG A 184 -23.12 1.04 25.48
CA ARG A 184 -24.13 0.32 24.69
C ARG A 184 -23.66 -1.05 24.24
N SER A 185 -22.36 -1.21 23.99
CA SER A 185 -21.76 -2.47 23.53
C SER A 185 -21.50 -3.49 24.66
N ALA A 186 -21.87 -3.16 25.91
CA ALA A 186 -21.59 -3.98 27.09
C ALA A 186 -20.12 -4.43 27.20
N LEU A 187 -19.20 -3.55 26.79
CA LEU A 187 -17.77 -3.81 26.84
C LEU A 187 -17.22 -3.39 28.22
N PRO A 188 -16.12 -4.01 28.67
CA PRO A 188 -15.40 -3.53 29.83
C PRO A 188 -15.09 -2.04 29.68
N PRO A 189 -15.20 -1.24 30.76
CA PRO A 189 -14.85 0.17 30.69
C PRO A 189 -13.37 0.31 30.29
N PRO A 190 -13.03 1.37 29.54
CA PRO A 190 -11.63 1.70 29.25
C PRO A 190 -10.83 1.91 30.55
N THR A 191 -9.51 1.74 30.45
CA THR A 191 -8.59 1.92 31.59
C THR A 191 -8.63 3.37 32.08
N ASP A 192 -8.75 4.31 31.14
CA ASP A 192 -8.98 5.72 31.37
C ASP A 192 -10.49 6.02 31.30
N PRO A 193 -11.12 6.56 32.35
CA PRO A 193 -12.54 6.92 32.37
C PRO A 193 -12.96 7.90 31.26
N GLU A 194 -12.02 8.74 30.81
CA GLU A 194 -12.23 9.70 29.71
C GLU A 194 -11.72 9.17 28.37
N GLY A 195 -11.09 7.98 28.36
CA GLY A 195 -10.54 7.35 27.18
C GLY A 195 -11.62 6.94 26.20
N GLN A 196 -11.50 7.40 24.96
CA GLN A 196 -12.36 6.92 23.87
C GLN A 196 -11.76 5.63 23.29
N LEU A 197 -12.62 4.63 23.07
CA LEU A 197 -12.25 3.43 22.33
C LEU A 197 -12.41 3.68 20.83
N ALA A 198 -11.30 3.66 20.10
CA ALA A 198 -11.28 3.70 18.64
C ALA A 198 -11.48 2.29 18.09
N TYR A 199 -12.34 2.15 17.08
CA TYR A 199 -12.49 0.90 16.35
C TYR A 199 -11.30 0.73 15.38
N VAL A 200 -10.52 -0.34 15.55
CA VAL A 200 -9.39 -0.65 14.66
C VAL A 200 -9.83 -1.54 13.52
N GLY A 201 -10.68 -2.54 13.78
CA GLY A 201 -11.17 -3.43 12.74
C GLY A 201 -11.74 -4.72 13.28
N PHE A 202 -12.06 -5.62 12.35
CA PHE A 202 -12.54 -6.96 12.63
C PHE A 202 -11.66 -7.97 11.88
N VAL A 203 -11.16 -8.96 12.60
CA VAL A 203 -10.25 -9.96 12.06
C VAL A 203 -10.52 -11.30 12.74
N GLY A 204 -10.71 -12.38 11.96
CA GLY A 204 -10.86 -13.73 12.51
C GLY A 204 -11.94 -13.88 13.59
N GLY A 205 -13.09 -13.23 13.44
CA GLY A 205 -14.15 -13.28 14.46
C GLY A 205 -13.92 -12.41 15.69
N THR A 206 -12.88 -11.57 15.70
CA THR A 206 -12.50 -10.74 16.84
C THR A 206 -12.49 -9.26 16.46
N TYR A 207 -13.17 -8.44 17.26
CA TYR A 207 -13.07 -6.99 17.17
C TYR A 207 -11.78 -6.53 17.84
N VAL A 208 -11.03 -5.70 17.12
CA VAL A 208 -9.83 -5.04 17.64
C VAL A 208 -10.19 -3.60 17.92
N LEU A 209 -10.06 -3.21 19.19
CA LEU A 209 -10.32 -1.85 19.65
C LEU A 209 -9.03 -1.29 20.22
N ARG A 210 -8.84 0.03 20.14
CA ARG A 210 -7.70 0.71 20.73
C ARG A 210 -8.17 1.84 21.62
N GLU A 211 -7.68 1.86 22.85
CA GLU A 211 -7.84 3.01 23.72
C GLU A 211 -6.93 4.15 23.24
N THR A 212 -7.50 5.31 22.91
CA THR A 212 -6.76 6.39 22.22
C THR A 212 -5.63 6.98 23.05
N ARG A 213 -5.85 7.14 24.37
CA ARG A 213 -4.87 7.74 25.30
C ARG A 213 -3.78 6.77 25.74
N THR A 214 -4.14 5.59 26.24
CA THR A 214 -3.18 4.59 26.75
C THR A 214 -2.50 3.82 25.62
N GLY A 215 -3.15 3.73 24.46
CA GLY A 215 -2.70 2.92 23.34
C GLY A 215 -2.91 1.41 23.52
N VAL A 216 -3.57 0.98 24.59
CA VAL A 216 -3.91 -0.42 24.86
C VAL A 216 -4.83 -0.95 23.77
N LEU A 217 -4.54 -2.17 23.31
CA LEU A 217 -5.38 -2.90 22.37
C LEU A 217 -6.27 -3.89 23.12
N LEU A 218 -7.56 -3.83 22.82
CA LEU A 218 -8.57 -4.73 23.36
C LEU A 218 -9.03 -5.66 22.25
N LEU A 219 -8.88 -6.97 22.48
CA LEU A 219 -9.34 -8.02 21.58
C LEU A 219 -10.63 -8.59 22.13
N VAL A 220 -11.75 -8.33 21.45
CA VAL A 220 -13.08 -8.74 21.88
C VAL A 220 -13.63 -9.74 20.89
N LYS A 221 -13.73 -11.01 21.28
CA LYS A 221 -14.33 -12.06 20.45
C LYS A 221 -15.81 -11.70 20.19
N ALA A 222 -16.20 -11.68 18.92
CA ALA A 222 -17.59 -11.44 18.56
C ALA A 222 -18.47 -12.58 19.09
N LYS A 223 -19.58 -12.22 19.71
CA LYS A 223 -20.64 -13.14 20.11
C LYS A 223 -21.89 -12.79 19.31
N ASP A 224 -22.64 -13.79 18.88
CA ASP A 224 -23.79 -13.61 17.97
C ASP A 224 -24.86 -12.64 18.53
N ASN A 225 -24.97 -12.53 19.85
CA ASN A 225 -25.98 -11.71 20.53
C ASN A 225 -25.42 -10.44 21.20
N ALA A 226 -24.18 -10.04 20.91
CA ALA A 226 -23.56 -8.84 21.50
C ALA A 226 -23.15 -7.85 20.40
N PRO A 227 -24.05 -6.97 19.95
CA PRO A 227 -23.75 -6.00 18.92
C PRO A 227 -22.71 -4.98 19.39
N LEU A 228 -21.79 -4.63 18.51
CA LEU A 228 -20.84 -3.53 18.70
C LEU A 228 -21.46 -2.24 18.16
N TYR A 229 -21.70 -1.26 19.04
CA TYR A 229 -22.25 0.03 18.66
C TYR A 229 -21.13 0.99 18.29
N LEU A 230 -21.11 1.40 17.02
CA LEU A 230 -20.15 2.33 16.47
C LEU A 230 -20.80 3.70 16.27
N GLN A 231 -20.08 4.75 16.63
CA GLN A 231 -20.48 6.14 16.43
C GLN A 231 -19.46 6.82 15.52
N PRO A 232 -19.89 7.67 14.57
CA PRO A 232 -18.96 8.46 13.79
C PRO A 232 -18.19 9.40 14.73
N VAL A 233 -16.87 9.50 14.54
CA VAL A 233 -16.07 10.49 15.27
C VAL A 233 -16.47 11.88 14.77
N ALA A 234 -16.94 12.74 15.68
CA ALA A 234 -17.24 14.13 15.35
C ALA A 234 -15.96 14.81 14.84
N ARG A 235 -16.03 15.35 13.61
CA ARG A 235 -14.92 16.04 12.96
C ARG A 235 -14.80 17.48 13.44
#